data_AF-S9TGZ6-F1
#
_entry.id   AF-S9TGZ6-F1
#
_cell.length_a   1.000
_cell.length_b   1.000
_cell.length_c   1.000
_cell.angle_alpha   90.00
_cell.angle_beta   90.00
_cell.angle_gamma   90.00
#
_symmetry.space_group_name_H-M   'P 1'
#
loop_
_entity.id
_entity.type
_entity.pdbx_description
1 polymer ?
#
loop_
_entity_poly.entity_id
_entity_poly.type
_entity_poly.pdbx_seq_one_letter_code
_entity_poly.pdbx_strand_id
1 'polypeptide(L)'
;MTRRCFLVLFLAAVCLCFSADAATLGELRAAPRNIAQACRDELTATCDHRYNDFPDCLLTHFKKVKSPTCKTWLLARSICNSFVKNNNKCGYDQTIFNYRECIRNVPLDELPVQCRESDYYKSLKRFRFE
;
A
#
# COMPACT_ATOMS: atom_id res chain seq x y z
N MET A 1 55.98 3.10 26.03
CA MET A 1 57.11 3.13 25.08
C MET A 1 56.74 2.29 23.86
N THR A 2 56.83 2.92 22.69
CA THR A 2 57.17 2.33 21.37
C THR A 2 56.34 1.19 20.74
N ARG A 3 55.51 1.63 19.78
CA ARG A 3 55.15 1.03 18.47
C ARG A 3 56.11 -0.07 17.97
N ARG A 4 55.58 -1.09 17.29
CA ARG A 4 55.76 -1.28 15.83
C ARG A 4 55.03 -2.51 15.27
N CYS A 5 54.37 -2.26 14.14
CA CYS A 5 53.72 -3.19 13.24
C CYS A 5 54.68 -4.21 12.60
N PHE A 6 54.25 -5.46 12.54
CA PHE A 6 54.50 -6.46 11.48
C PHE A 6 53.24 -7.35 11.53
N LEU A 7 52.23 -7.29 10.65
CA LEU A 7 52.16 -7.22 9.20
C LEU A 7 52.83 -8.40 8.49
N VAL A 8 52.38 -9.63 8.77
CA VAL A 8 52.27 -10.74 7.79
C VAL A 8 51.10 -11.63 8.28
N LEU A 9 49.86 -11.42 7.82
CA LEU A 9 49.25 -11.99 6.61
C LEU A 9 48.94 -13.50 6.70
N PHE A 10 47.62 -13.73 6.63
CA PHE A 10 46.91 -14.85 6.00
C PHE A 10 46.35 -16.00 6.86
N LEU A 11 45.01 -15.98 6.85
CA LEU A 11 44.06 -17.09 6.80
C LEU A 11 43.45 -17.56 8.13
N ALA A 12 42.11 -17.54 8.09
CA ALA A 12 41.18 -18.19 8.99
C ALA A 12 40.95 -17.52 10.36
N ALA A 13 40.05 -16.54 10.38
CA ALA A 13 38.93 -16.49 11.32
C ALA A 13 38.12 -15.21 11.08
N VAL A 14 37.39 -15.15 9.96
CA VAL A 14 36.24 -14.25 9.83
C VAL A 14 35.18 -14.80 10.77
N CYS A 15 35.28 -14.44 12.05
CA CYS A 15 34.28 -14.77 13.05
C CYS A 15 33.12 -13.80 12.84
N LEU A 16 32.14 -14.31 12.11
CA LEU A 16 30.83 -13.75 11.81
C LEU A 16 30.14 -13.24 13.07
N CYS A 17 30.16 -11.93 13.26
CA CYS A 17 29.19 -11.21 14.11
C CYS A 17 28.53 -10.12 13.28
N PHE A 18 28.03 -10.47 12.10
CA PHE A 18 26.97 -9.68 11.48
C PHE A 18 25.67 -10.07 12.16
N SER A 19 25.27 -9.27 13.15
CA SER A 19 23.91 -9.23 13.65
C SER A 19 23.00 -8.99 12.45
N ALA A 20 22.34 -10.03 11.96
CA ALA A 20 21.33 -9.92 10.93
C ALA A 20 20.10 -9.27 11.57
N ASP A 21 20.05 -7.94 11.55
CA ASP A 21 18.82 -7.20 11.79
C ASP A 21 17.80 -7.62 10.72
N ALA A 22 16.95 -8.59 11.07
CA ALA A 22 15.86 -9.10 10.24
C ALA A 22 14.68 -8.11 10.08
N ALA A 23 14.94 -6.80 10.20
CA ALA A 23 13.92 -5.75 10.20
C ALA A 23 13.92 -4.86 8.94
N THR A 24 14.90 -4.97 8.04
CA THR A 24 15.07 -4.04 6.89
C THR A 24 14.66 -4.61 5.53
N LEU A 25 14.22 -5.87 5.46
CA LEU A 25 13.74 -6.49 4.20
C LEU A 25 12.25 -6.24 3.88
N GLY A 26 11.55 -5.46 4.72
CA GLY A 26 10.15 -5.07 4.49
C GLY A 26 9.98 -3.89 3.52
N GLU A 27 11.02 -3.09 3.31
CA GLU A 27 10.88 -1.69 2.86
C GLU A 27 11.55 -1.38 1.52
N LEU A 28 11.55 -2.37 0.61
CA LEU A 28 11.85 -2.16 -0.82
C LEU A 28 10.76 -2.71 -1.73
N ARG A 29 9.57 -2.98 -1.18
CA ARG A 29 8.40 -3.30 -2.02
C ARG A 29 7.80 -2.00 -2.54
N ALA A 30 7.79 -1.86 -3.87
CA ALA A 30 7.11 -0.77 -4.54
C ALA A 30 5.65 -0.67 -4.04
N ALA A 31 5.20 0.54 -3.71
CA ALA A 31 3.84 0.78 -3.24
C ALA A 31 2.82 0.18 -4.24
N PRO A 32 1.76 -0.49 -3.77
CA PRO A 32 0.82 -1.20 -4.62
C PRO A 32 0.12 -0.27 -5.60
N ARG A 33 0.02 -0.69 -6.87
CA ARG A 33 -0.59 0.09 -7.96
C ARG A 33 -2.09 -0.15 -8.13
N ASN A 34 -2.61 -1.23 -7.56
CA ASN A 34 -4.02 -1.60 -7.61
C ASN A 34 -4.34 -2.57 -6.47
N ILE A 35 -5.62 -2.90 -6.33
CA ILE A 35 -6.08 -3.81 -5.28
C ILE A 35 -5.50 -5.22 -5.42
N ALA A 36 -5.28 -5.72 -6.64
CA ALA A 36 -4.66 -7.02 -6.87
C ALA A 36 -3.22 -7.10 -6.33
N GLN A 37 -2.48 -5.99 -6.37
CA GLN A 37 -1.16 -5.91 -5.73
C GLN A 37 -1.25 -5.72 -4.23
N ALA A 38 -2.19 -4.90 -3.73
CA ALA A 38 -2.34 -4.63 -2.30
C ALA A 38 -2.87 -5.83 -1.51
N CYS A 39 -3.76 -6.62 -2.13
CA CYS A 39 -4.58 -7.65 -1.48
C CYS A 39 -4.46 -9.03 -2.16
N ARG A 40 -3.32 -9.30 -2.84
CA ARG A 40 -3.10 -10.50 -3.68
C ARG A 40 -3.62 -11.79 -3.04
N ASP A 41 -3.16 -12.08 -1.84
CA ASP A 41 -3.45 -13.35 -1.16
C ASP A 41 -4.84 -13.35 -0.50
N GLU A 42 -5.44 -12.17 -0.32
CA GLU A 42 -6.72 -11.97 0.36
C GLU A 42 -7.90 -12.09 -0.60
N LEU A 43 -7.69 -11.70 -1.87
CA LEU A 43 -8.73 -11.67 -2.89
C LEU A 43 -9.37 -13.04 -3.11
N THR A 44 -8.57 -14.10 -3.18
CA THR A 44 -9.05 -15.47 -3.37
C THR A 44 -9.38 -16.17 -2.06
N ALA A 45 -8.70 -15.82 -0.97
CA ALA A 45 -8.91 -16.45 0.33
C ALA A 45 -10.19 -15.95 1.04
N THR A 46 -10.62 -14.72 0.75
CA THR A 46 -11.73 -14.08 1.46
C THR A 46 -12.98 -13.93 0.59
N CYS A 47 -12.82 -13.70 -0.71
CA CYS A 47 -13.92 -13.39 -1.62
C CYS A 47 -14.07 -14.48 -2.70
N ASP A 48 -15.31 -14.92 -2.93
CA ASP A 48 -15.63 -15.82 -4.04
C ASP A 48 -15.51 -15.06 -5.39
N HIS A 49 -15.15 -15.77 -6.47
CA HIS A 49 -15.01 -15.22 -7.82
C HIS A 49 -16.32 -14.61 -8.37
N ARG A 50 -17.46 -14.87 -7.72
CA ARG A 50 -18.76 -14.30 -8.05
C ARG A 50 -18.95 -12.85 -7.58
N TYR A 51 -18.01 -12.29 -6.81
CA TYR A 51 -18.06 -10.89 -6.42
C TYR A 51 -17.56 -9.98 -7.54
N ASN A 52 -18.44 -9.13 -8.04
CA ASN A 52 -18.10 -8.11 -9.04
C ASN A 52 -17.36 -6.90 -8.43
N ASP A 53 -17.42 -6.72 -7.11
CA ASP A 53 -16.70 -5.65 -6.37
C ASP A 53 -15.85 -6.24 -5.24
N PHE A 54 -14.64 -6.67 -5.59
CA PHE A 54 -13.64 -7.18 -4.64
C PHE A 54 -13.31 -6.22 -3.48
N PRO A 55 -13.08 -4.91 -3.72
CA PRO A 55 -12.87 -3.96 -2.63
C PRO A 55 -13.95 -4.00 -1.55
N ASP A 56 -15.22 -4.04 -1.97
CA ASP A 56 -16.35 -3.98 -1.03
C ASP A 56 -16.54 -5.31 -0.29
N CYS A 57 -16.28 -6.44 -0.96
CA CYS A 57 -16.21 -7.74 -0.29
C CYS A 57 -15.11 -7.78 0.79
N LEU A 58 -13.90 -7.32 0.48
CA LEU A 58 -12.79 -7.30 1.43
C LEU A 58 -13.03 -6.35 2.61
N LEU A 59 -13.71 -5.22 2.38
CA LEU A 59 -14.15 -4.32 3.46
C LEU A 59 -15.19 -4.99 4.37
N THR A 60 -16.15 -5.73 3.80
CA THR A 60 -17.14 -6.49 4.58
C THR A 60 -16.47 -7.55 5.46
N HIS A 61 -15.38 -8.15 4.98
CA HIS A 61 -14.60 -9.15 5.70
C HIS A 61 -13.28 -8.61 6.26
N PHE A 62 -13.21 -7.31 6.60
CA PHE A 62 -11.97 -6.65 7.00
C PHE A 62 -11.21 -7.33 8.16
N LYS A 63 -11.94 -7.97 9.09
CA LYS A 63 -11.34 -8.75 10.20
C LYS A 63 -10.57 -10.00 9.73
N LYS A 64 -10.94 -10.57 8.58
CA LYS A 64 -10.31 -11.75 7.98
C LYS A 64 -9.06 -11.40 7.17
N VAL A 65 -8.93 -10.15 6.72
CA VAL A 65 -7.76 -9.66 5.99
C VAL A 65 -6.54 -9.71 6.91
N LYS A 66 -5.50 -10.45 6.52
CA LYS A 66 -4.27 -10.61 7.32
C LYS A 66 -3.19 -9.60 6.92
N SER A 67 -3.07 -9.32 5.62
CA SER A 67 -2.07 -8.40 5.08
C SER A 67 -2.24 -6.98 5.60
N PRO A 68 -1.24 -6.41 6.31
CA PRO A 68 -1.25 -5.01 6.74
C PRO A 68 -1.34 -4.06 5.55
N THR A 69 -0.63 -4.36 4.46
CA THR A 69 -0.68 -3.59 3.22
C THR A 69 -2.08 -3.54 2.64
N CYS A 70 -2.78 -4.68 2.59
CA CYS A 70 -4.16 -4.73 2.12
C CYS A 70 -5.08 -3.91 3.03
N LYS A 71 -4.97 -4.07 4.35
CA LYS A 71 -5.77 -3.31 5.33
C LYS A 71 -5.62 -1.80 5.16
N THR A 72 -4.38 -1.31 5.16
CA THR A 72 -4.10 0.12 5.02
C THR A 72 -4.62 0.65 3.68
N TRP A 73 -4.45 -0.11 2.60
CA TRP A 73 -4.95 0.26 1.28
C TRP A 73 -6.50 0.34 1.22
N LEU A 74 -7.19 -0.65 1.81
CA LEU A 74 -8.66 -0.69 1.87
C LEU A 74 -9.23 0.43 2.74
N LEU A 75 -8.61 0.71 3.89
CA LEU A 75 -9.01 1.82 4.77
C LEU A 75 -8.85 3.15 4.04
N ALA A 76 -7.72 3.37 3.39
CA ALA A 76 -7.51 4.59 2.60
C ALA A 76 -8.53 4.74 1.47
N ARG A 77 -8.84 3.65 0.72
CA ARG A 77 -9.93 3.64 -0.27
C ARG A 77 -11.24 4.08 0.36
N SER A 78 -11.62 3.46 1.48
CA SER A 78 -12.87 3.74 2.18
C SER A 78 -12.96 5.21 2.62
N ILE A 79 -11.88 5.76 3.18
CA ILE A 79 -11.80 7.16 3.58
C ILE A 79 -11.96 8.08 2.37
N CYS A 80 -11.19 7.86 1.29
CA CYS A 80 -11.27 8.69 0.10
C CYS A 80 -12.67 8.68 -0.52
N ASN A 81 -13.25 7.49 -0.71
CA ASN A 81 -14.59 7.33 -1.29
C ASN A 81 -15.66 7.98 -0.40
N SER A 82 -15.59 7.77 0.92
CA SER A 82 -16.56 8.34 1.85
C SER A 82 -16.46 9.86 1.90
N PHE A 83 -15.25 10.41 1.86
CA PHE A 83 -15.06 11.86 1.80
C PHE A 83 -15.75 12.47 0.58
N VAL A 84 -15.46 11.97 -0.62
CA VAL A 84 -16.00 12.56 -1.84
C VAL A 84 -17.52 12.33 -1.97
N LYS A 85 -18.02 11.20 -1.45
CA LYS A 85 -19.46 10.90 -1.36
C LYS A 85 -20.18 11.86 -0.41
N ASN A 86 -19.69 11.99 0.82
CA ASN A 86 -20.37 12.77 1.87
C ASN A 86 -20.30 14.28 1.62
N ASN A 87 -19.29 14.74 0.88
CA ASN A 87 -19.11 16.16 0.56
C ASN A 87 -19.63 16.53 -0.84
N ASN A 88 -20.37 15.63 -1.51
CA ASN A 88 -20.89 15.82 -2.86
C ASN A 88 -19.84 16.35 -3.86
N LYS A 89 -18.58 15.90 -3.71
CA LYS A 89 -17.45 16.35 -4.55
C LYS A 89 -17.48 15.73 -5.93
N CYS A 90 -18.13 14.58 -6.03
CA CYS A 90 -18.45 13.90 -7.26
C CYS A 90 -19.93 14.16 -7.51
N GLY A 91 -20.34 14.62 -8.70
CA GLY A 91 -21.72 15.03 -9.01
C GLY A 91 -22.81 13.99 -8.68
N TYR A 92 -24.09 14.33 -8.81
CA TYR A 92 -25.18 13.48 -8.30
C TYR A 92 -25.52 12.25 -9.16
N ASP A 93 -24.94 12.09 -10.36
CA ASP A 93 -25.33 11.03 -11.29
C ASP A 93 -24.72 9.68 -10.92
N GLN A 94 -25.43 8.93 -10.08
CA GLN A 94 -24.98 7.67 -9.48
C GLN A 94 -24.90 6.48 -10.45
N THR A 95 -25.32 6.65 -11.72
CA THR A 95 -25.50 5.52 -12.65
C THR A 95 -24.20 4.98 -13.25
N ILE A 96 -23.17 5.82 -13.41
CA ILE A 96 -21.82 5.42 -13.88
C ILE A 96 -20.77 6.14 -13.02
N PHE A 97 -20.77 5.85 -11.72
CA PHE A 97 -19.97 6.62 -10.78
C PHE A 97 -18.54 6.12 -10.63
N ASN A 98 -17.59 6.79 -11.28
CA ASN A 98 -16.18 6.48 -11.15
C ASN A 98 -15.52 7.27 -10.01
N TYR A 99 -15.63 6.75 -8.78
CA TYR A 99 -14.97 7.35 -7.61
C TYR A 99 -13.47 7.60 -7.83
N ARG A 100 -12.78 6.70 -8.55
CA ARG A 100 -11.33 6.85 -8.83
C ARG A 100 -11.05 8.10 -9.66
N GLU A 101 -11.88 8.40 -10.64
CA GLU A 101 -11.73 9.59 -11.48
C GLU A 101 -12.09 10.85 -10.70
N CYS A 102 -13.21 10.83 -9.98
CA CYS A 102 -13.60 11.96 -9.17
C CYS A 102 -12.51 12.36 -8.15
N ILE A 103 -11.96 11.41 -7.39
CA ILE A 103 -10.93 11.69 -6.38
C ILE A 103 -9.69 12.35 -7.01
N ARG A 104 -9.37 12.05 -8.28
CA ARG A 104 -8.24 12.70 -8.98
C ARG A 104 -8.49 14.18 -9.27
N ASN A 105 -9.76 14.56 -9.43
CA ASN A 105 -10.17 15.92 -9.77
C ASN A 105 -10.43 16.80 -8.54
N VAL A 106 -10.50 16.22 -7.33
CA VAL A 106 -10.60 16.99 -6.09
C VAL A 106 -9.25 17.66 -5.79
N PRO A 107 -9.23 18.96 -5.44
CA PRO A 107 -8.02 19.65 -4.98
C PRO A 107 -7.33 18.91 -3.81
N LEU A 108 -6.00 18.85 -3.85
CA LEU A 108 -5.22 18.00 -2.93
C LEU A 108 -5.35 18.45 -1.46
N ASP A 109 -5.46 19.76 -1.26
CA ASP A 109 -5.64 20.43 0.03
C ASP A 109 -7.02 20.18 0.65
N GLU A 110 -8.03 19.91 -0.18
CA GLU A 110 -9.36 19.51 0.28
C GLU A 110 -9.43 18.04 0.71
N LEU A 111 -8.54 17.19 0.21
CA LEU A 111 -8.54 15.77 0.56
C LEU A 111 -8.00 15.55 1.99
N PRO A 112 -8.62 14.62 2.77
CA PRO A 112 -8.09 14.21 4.06
C PRO A 112 -6.64 13.71 3.93
N VAL A 113 -5.82 13.98 4.95
CA VAL A 113 -4.41 13.53 5.01
C VAL A 113 -4.30 12.02 4.75
N GLN A 114 -5.17 11.25 5.43
CA GLN A 114 -5.25 9.80 5.32
C GLN A 114 -5.64 9.33 3.91
N CYS A 115 -6.29 10.18 3.12
CA CYS A 115 -6.53 9.92 1.70
C CYS A 115 -5.31 10.31 0.87
N ARG A 116 -4.90 11.58 0.89
CA ARG A 116 -3.92 12.13 -0.08
C ARG A 116 -2.50 11.56 0.06
N GLU A 117 -2.11 11.13 1.26
CA GLU A 117 -0.78 10.56 1.51
C GLU A 117 -0.73 9.03 1.35
N SER A 118 -1.90 8.41 1.17
CA SER A 118 -2.03 6.95 1.10
C SER A 118 -1.51 6.36 -0.21
N ASP A 119 -1.13 5.08 -0.13
CA ASP A 119 -0.81 4.29 -1.32
C ASP A 119 -2.03 4.08 -2.23
N TYR A 120 -3.24 4.10 -1.67
CA TYR A 120 -4.47 4.11 -2.46
C TYR A 120 -4.52 5.35 -3.37
N TYR A 121 -4.33 6.55 -2.85
CA TYR A 121 -4.37 7.77 -3.66
C TYR A 121 -3.22 7.82 -4.69
N LYS A 122 -2.01 7.41 -4.30
CA LYS A 122 -0.89 7.25 -5.24
C LYS A 122 -1.22 6.27 -6.38
N SER A 123 -1.96 5.20 -6.09
CA SER A 123 -2.42 4.22 -7.09
C SER A 123 -3.38 4.83 -8.13
N LEU A 124 -4.08 5.90 -7.79
CA LEU A 124 -4.99 6.57 -8.73
C LEU A 124 -4.20 7.28 -9.85
N LYS A 125 -3.03 7.85 -9.55
CA LYS A 125 -2.25 8.67 -10.49
C LYS A 125 -1.39 7.87 -11.45
N ARG A 126 -1.18 6.57 -11.20
CA ARG A 126 -0.23 5.72 -11.94
C ARG A 126 -0.75 5.12 -13.24
N PHE A 127 -1.95 5.49 -13.70
CA PHE A 127 -2.59 4.97 -14.93
C PHE A 127 -2.76 6.06 -16.01
N ARG A 128 -1.74 6.87 -16.24
CA ARG A 128 -1.64 7.69 -17.46
C ARG A 128 -0.42 7.13 -18.20
N PHE A 129 -0.62 6.64 -19.43
CA PHE A 129 0.33 5.88 -20.27
C PHE A 129 0.33 4.36 -20.05
N GLU A 130 -0.59 3.68 -20.74
CA GLU A 130 -0.31 2.57 -21.67
C GLU A 130 -1.32 2.68 -22.81
#